data_AF-A0A354M1A4-F1
#
_entry.id   AF-A0A354M1A4-F1
#
_cell.length_a   1.000
_cell.length_b   1.000
_cell.length_c   1.000
_cell.angle_alpha   90.00
_cell.angle_beta   90.00
_cell.angle_gamma   90.00
#
_symmetry.space_group_name_H-M   'P 1'
#
loop_
_entity.id
_entity.type
_entity.pdbx_description
1 polymer ?
#
loop_
_entity_poly.entity_id
_entity_poly.type
_entity_poly.pdbx_seq_one_letter_code
_entity_poly.pdbx_strand_id
1 'polypeptide(L)'
;QNYTNGGYVLIMVTVLAMIIANSPLASMYFSWWDVPVSLQIGSFNLFSHHGEPMTLMQFINDALMAIFFFSVGLEIKREVLVGELSSVKQALLPVIAAVGGIVLPILIFRMVAEGEDILRGSAIPMATDIAFSLGILSMLGRRVPIGLKIFLATLAVADDVGGILAIAIFYSGEIYFTYLLYAFGLLVVLLMGSKWHINSKMFYILIGIAVWFLFL
;
A
#
# COMPACT_ATOMS: atom_id res chain seq x y z
N GLN A 1 28.94 6.46 3.93
CA GLN A 1 28.11 5.65 4.84
C GLN A 1 27.51 4.52 4.03
N ASN A 2 27.89 3.28 4.36
CA ASN A 2 27.39 2.07 3.70
C ASN A 2 25.95 1.81 4.17
N TYR A 3 24.99 2.53 3.57
CA TYR A 3 23.61 2.10 3.64
C TYR A 3 23.48 0.92 2.68
N THR A 4 23.18 -0.27 3.20
CA THR A 4 22.62 -1.34 2.37
C THR A 4 21.42 -0.73 1.66
N ASN A 5 21.57 -0.49 0.36
CA ASN A 5 20.56 0.19 -0.42
C ASN A 5 19.32 -0.69 -0.43
N GLY A 6 18.18 -0.19 0.06
CA GLY A 6 16.95 -0.99 0.15
C GLY A 6 16.58 -1.64 -1.19
N GLY A 7 16.90 -0.98 -2.30
CA GLY A 7 16.75 -1.53 -3.66
C GLY A 7 17.53 -2.80 -3.92
N TYR A 8 18.76 -2.96 -3.41
CA TYR A 8 19.53 -4.20 -3.58
C TYR A 8 18.90 -5.37 -2.83
N VAL A 9 18.42 -5.12 -1.60
CA VAL A 9 17.74 -6.15 -0.80
C VAL A 9 16.45 -6.56 -1.47
N LEU A 10 15.65 -5.60 -1.94
CA LEU A 10 14.41 -5.86 -2.66
C LEU A 10 14.66 -6.74 -3.89
N ILE A 11 15.59 -6.34 -4.77
CA ILE A 11 15.94 -7.11 -5.97
C ILE A 11 16.42 -8.52 -5.61
N MET A 12 17.29 -8.64 -4.60
CA MET A 12 17.78 -9.94 -4.14
C MET A 12 16.63 -10.84 -3.68
N VAL A 13 15.71 -10.32 -2.85
CA VAL A 13 14.57 -11.08 -2.34
C VAL A 13 13.62 -11.46 -3.47
N THR A 14 13.34 -10.57 -4.43
CA THR A 14 12.52 -10.88 -5.61
C THR A 14 13.12 -11.99 -6.45
N VAL A 15 14.44 -11.93 -6.73
CA VAL A 15 15.14 -12.97 -7.48
C VAL A 15 15.12 -14.30 -6.72
N LEU A 16 15.35 -14.29 -5.40
CA LEU A 16 15.25 -15.49 -4.58
C LEU A 16 13.83 -16.09 -4.58
N ALA A 17 12.80 -15.25 -4.46
CA ALA A 17 11.41 -15.69 -4.53
C ALA A 17 11.10 -16.33 -5.89
N MET A 18 11.54 -15.73 -7.00
CA MET A 18 11.39 -16.32 -8.33
C MET A 18 12.12 -17.66 -8.48
N ILE A 19 13.35 -17.78 -7.96
CA ILE A 19 14.11 -19.04 -7.99
C ILE A 19 13.36 -20.13 -7.21
N ILE A 20 12.91 -19.83 -5.99
CA ILE A 20 12.18 -20.79 -5.15
C ILE A 20 10.88 -21.21 -5.83
N ALA A 21 10.10 -20.26 -6.34
CA ALA A 21 8.81 -20.50 -6.99
C ALA A 21 8.91 -21.34 -8.28
N ASN A 22 10.07 -21.34 -8.96
CA ASN A 22 10.33 -22.13 -10.16
C ASN A 22 11.18 -23.39 -9.89
N SER A 23 11.45 -23.71 -8.63
CA SER A 23 12.28 -24.86 -8.23
C SER A 23 11.41 -26.06 -7.80
N PRO A 24 12.00 -27.25 -7.56
CA PRO A 24 11.30 -28.38 -6.96
C PRO A 24 10.67 -28.10 -5.58
N LEU A 25 11.07 -27.01 -4.92
CA LEU A 25 10.52 -26.56 -3.64
C LEU A 25 9.23 -25.73 -3.80
N ALA A 26 8.78 -25.45 -5.03
CA ALA A 26 7.61 -24.62 -5.29
C ALA A 26 6.35 -25.10 -4.55
N SER A 27 6.09 -26.41 -4.52
CA SER A 27 4.93 -26.97 -3.82
C SER A 27 4.97 -26.70 -2.30
N MET A 28 6.15 -26.79 -1.69
CA MET A 28 6.35 -26.47 -0.28
C MET A 28 6.23 -24.96 -0.04
N TYR A 29 6.74 -24.13 -0.95
CA TYR A 29 6.66 -22.68 -0.86
C TYR A 29 5.21 -22.19 -0.93
N PHE A 30 4.43 -22.62 -1.94
CA PHE A 30 3.03 -22.22 -2.07
C PHE A 30 2.14 -22.75 -0.94
N SER A 31 2.33 -24.01 -0.52
CA SER A 31 1.57 -24.56 0.61
C SER A 31 1.86 -23.84 1.93
N TRP A 32 3.05 -23.26 2.11
CA TRP A 32 3.36 -22.43 3.27
C TRP A 32 2.57 -21.11 3.30
N TRP A 33 2.34 -20.50 2.13
CA TRP A 33 1.54 -19.27 2.00
C TRP A 33 0.04 -19.48 2.22
N ASP A 34 -0.45 -20.69 1.92
CA ASP A 34 -1.84 -21.08 2.11
C ASP A 34 -2.16 -21.57 3.53
N VAL A 35 -1.17 -21.59 4.45
CA VAL A 35 -1.40 -21.98 5.85
C VAL A 35 -2.43 -21.05 6.48
N PRO A 36 -3.55 -21.58 7.04
CA PRO A 36 -4.56 -20.74 7.65
C PRO A 36 -4.05 -20.15 8.97
N VAL A 37 -4.18 -18.84 9.11
CA VAL A 37 -3.91 -18.10 10.34
C VAL A 37 -5.24 -17.95 11.07
N SER A 38 -5.34 -18.54 12.26
CA SER A 38 -6.51 -18.37 13.12
C SER A 38 -6.07 -18.01 14.53
N LEU A 39 -6.68 -16.97 15.08
CA LEU A 39 -6.53 -16.62 16.49
C LEU A 39 -7.93 -16.62 17.09
N GLN A 40 -8.30 -17.80 17.58
CA GLN A 40 -9.66 -18.10 18.02
C GLN A 40 -9.81 -17.89 19.53
N ILE A 41 -10.78 -17.06 19.92
CA ILE A 41 -11.23 -16.90 21.30
C ILE A 41 -12.70 -17.34 21.35
N GLY A 42 -12.95 -18.56 21.84
CA GLY A 42 -14.29 -19.15 21.83
C GLY A 42 -14.77 -19.47 20.40
N SER A 43 -15.94 -18.99 20.01
CA SER A 43 -16.45 -19.13 18.63
C SER A 43 -16.01 -18.01 17.68
N PHE A 44 -15.27 -17.02 18.19
CA PHE A 44 -14.83 -15.86 17.42
C PHE A 44 -13.39 -16.04 16.96
N ASN A 45 -13.15 -16.00 15.65
CA ASN A 45 -11.81 -15.96 15.08
C ASN A 45 -11.47 -14.52 14.69
N LEU A 46 -10.41 -13.98 15.30
CA LEU A 46 -9.95 -12.61 15.06
C LEU A 46 -9.46 -12.40 13.61
N PHE A 47 -8.90 -13.42 12.98
CA PHE A 47 -8.40 -13.33 11.59
C PHE A 47 -9.27 -14.19 10.67
N SER A 48 -10.57 -13.90 10.66
CA SER A 48 -11.51 -14.53 9.72
C SER A 48 -12.02 -13.50 8.71
N HIS A 49 -12.02 -13.89 7.44
CA HIS A 49 -12.56 -13.10 6.35
C HIS A 49 -13.76 -13.88 5.80
N HIS A 50 -14.97 -13.32 5.92
CA HIS A 50 -16.23 -13.98 5.52
C HIS A 50 -16.49 -15.36 6.14
N GLY A 51 -15.96 -15.64 7.34
CA GLY A 51 -16.18 -16.89 8.07
C GLY A 51 -15.14 -17.98 7.85
N GLU A 52 -14.18 -17.76 6.93
CA GLU A 52 -13.01 -18.63 6.74
C GLU A 52 -11.76 -17.99 7.35
N PRO A 53 -10.80 -18.78 7.87
CA PRO A 53 -9.53 -18.24 8.37
C PRO A 53 -8.72 -17.66 7.20
N MET A 54 -8.14 -16.49 7.40
CA MET A 54 -7.25 -15.88 6.42
C MET A 54 -6.04 -16.79 6.18
N THR A 55 -5.58 -16.85 4.93
CA THR A 55 -4.30 -17.47 4.60
C THR A 55 -3.14 -16.62 5.15
N LEU A 56 -1.99 -17.25 5.37
CA LEU A 56 -0.77 -16.57 5.78
C LEU A 56 -0.38 -15.46 4.80
N MET A 57 -0.58 -15.69 3.50
CA MET A 57 -0.38 -14.68 2.45
C MET A 57 -1.27 -13.45 2.66
N GLN A 58 -2.58 -13.65 2.84
CA GLN A 58 -3.52 -12.54 3.04
C GLN A 58 -3.16 -11.74 4.30
N PHE A 59 -2.90 -12.42 5.41
CA PHE A 59 -2.54 -11.76 6.67
C PHE A 59 -1.25 -10.93 6.54
N ILE A 60 -0.20 -11.51 5.93
CA ILE A 60 1.07 -10.81 5.74
C ILE A 60 0.89 -9.60 4.81
N ASN A 61 0.14 -9.76 3.72
CA ASN A 61 -0.15 -8.67 2.80
C ASN A 61 -0.89 -7.54 3.52
N ASP A 62 -1.97 -7.83 4.25
CA ASP A 62 -2.74 -6.79 4.94
C ASP A 62 -1.91 -6.09 6.04
N ALA A 63 -1.15 -6.85 6.84
CA ALA A 63 -0.34 -6.28 7.90
C ALA A 63 0.84 -5.44 7.37
N LEU A 64 1.59 -5.96 6.40
CA LEU A 64 2.73 -5.24 5.82
C LEU A 64 2.28 -4.05 4.98
N MET A 65 1.18 -4.17 4.22
CA MET A 65 0.62 -3.05 3.45
C MET A 65 0.08 -1.96 4.37
N ALA A 66 -0.54 -2.30 5.50
CA ALA A 66 -0.94 -1.30 6.49
C ALA A 66 0.25 -0.51 7.03
N ILE A 67 1.37 -1.19 7.34
CA ILE A 67 2.61 -0.52 7.78
C ILE A 67 3.20 0.34 6.65
N PHE A 68 3.24 -0.17 5.41
CA PHE A 68 3.72 0.54 4.24
C PHE A 68 2.92 1.81 3.98
N PHE A 69 1.58 1.71 3.91
CA PHE A 69 0.72 2.85 3.68
C PHE A 69 0.66 3.82 4.85
N PHE A 70 0.91 3.36 6.08
CA PHE A 70 1.13 4.28 7.21
C PHE A 70 2.38 5.13 6.99
N SER A 71 3.49 4.53 6.55
CA SER A 71 4.71 5.26 6.20
C SER A 71 4.48 6.22 5.03
N VAL A 72 3.81 5.78 3.97
CA VAL A 72 3.43 6.62 2.82
C VAL A 72 2.51 7.77 3.28
N GLY A 73 1.55 7.52 4.17
CA GLY A 73 0.67 8.52 4.76
C GLY A 73 1.43 9.62 5.51
N LEU A 74 2.46 9.26 6.27
CA LEU A 74 3.35 10.21 6.94
C LEU A 74 4.18 11.02 5.92
N GLU A 75 4.64 10.37 4.86
CA GLU A 75 5.40 11.01 3.78
C GLU A 75 4.54 12.03 3.04
N ILE A 76 3.30 11.68 2.67
CA ILE A 76 2.34 12.60 2.05
C ILE A 76 2.10 13.80 2.95
N LYS A 77 1.86 13.56 4.24
CA LYS A 77 1.65 14.65 5.20
C LYS A 77 2.88 15.58 5.24
N ARG A 78 4.09 15.03 5.19
CA ARG A 78 5.32 15.84 5.13
C ARG A 78 5.38 16.64 3.82
N GLU A 79 5.12 16.02 2.67
CA GLU A 79 5.15 16.67 1.36
C GLU A 79 4.12 17.79 1.24
N VAL A 80 2.91 17.60 1.79
CA VAL A 80 1.84 18.61 1.81
C VAL A 80 2.18 19.76 2.75
N LEU A 81 2.87 19.51 3.86
CA LEU A 81 3.18 20.56 4.84
C LEU A 81 4.42 21.39 4.47
N VAL A 82 5.48 20.75 3.98
CA VAL A 82 6.80 21.39 3.78
C VAL A 82 7.51 20.98 2.48
N GLY A 83 6.94 20.09 1.67
CA GLY A 83 7.57 19.57 0.46
C GLY A 83 7.01 20.12 -0.84
N GLU A 84 7.15 19.37 -1.92
CA GLU A 84 6.78 19.78 -3.29
C GLU A 84 5.25 19.82 -3.50
N LEU A 85 4.47 19.25 -2.58
CA LEU A 85 3.01 19.33 -2.58
C LEU A 85 2.45 20.50 -1.76
N SER A 86 3.32 21.31 -1.14
CA SER A 86 2.91 22.40 -0.25
C SER A 86 2.27 23.59 -0.98
N SER A 87 2.63 23.83 -2.24
CA SER A 87 2.04 24.88 -3.06
C SER A 87 1.28 24.29 -4.26
N VAL A 88 0.11 24.86 -4.57
CA VAL A 88 -0.72 24.41 -5.70
C VAL A 88 0.06 24.40 -7.02
N LYS A 89 0.95 25.39 -7.23
CA LYS A 89 1.78 25.47 -8.43
C LYS A 89 2.78 24.32 -8.55
N GLN A 90 3.41 23.92 -7.45
CA GLN A 90 4.36 22.81 -7.44
C GLN A 90 3.63 21.46 -7.49
N ALA A 91 2.50 21.34 -6.78
CA ALA A 91 1.68 20.13 -6.76
C ALA A 91 1.02 19.81 -8.10
N LEU A 92 0.77 20.81 -8.95
CA LEU A 92 0.07 20.62 -10.21
C LEU A 92 0.77 19.61 -11.14
N LEU A 93 2.09 19.70 -11.26
CA LEU A 93 2.86 18.84 -12.16
C LEU A 93 2.85 17.36 -11.70
N PRO A 94 3.22 17.02 -10.44
CA PRO A 94 3.13 15.65 -9.94
C PRO A 94 1.71 15.09 -9.99
N VAL A 95 0.69 15.88 -9.64
CA VAL A 95 -0.70 15.39 -9.62
C VAL A 95 -1.22 15.11 -11.03
N ILE A 96 -0.99 15.99 -12.00
CA ILE A 96 -1.38 15.73 -13.39
C ILE A 96 -0.63 14.52 -13.95
N ALA A 97 0.67 14.42 -13.66
CA ALA A 97 1.46 13.27 -14.08
C ALA A 97 0.96 11.96 -13.46
N ALA A 98 0.59 11.95 -12.17
CA ALA A 98 0.00 10.79 -11.50
C ALA A 98 -1.37 10.43 -12.10
N VAL A 99 -2.27 11.41 -12.30
CA VAL A 99 -3.57 11.14 -12.93
C VAL A 99 -3.41 10.56 -14.33
N GLY A 100 -2.45 11.06 -15.12
CA GLY A 100 -2.09 10.47 -16.40
C GLY A 100 -1.52 9.05 -16.26
N GLY A 101 -0.67 8.84 -15.25
CA GLY A 101 -0.08 7.55 -14.87
C GLY A 101 -1.09 6.51 -14.41
N ILE A 102 -2.24 6.92 -13.86
CA ILE A 102 -3.34 6.02 -13.50
C ILE A 102 -4.24 5.77 -14.71
N VAL A 103 -4.75 6.84 -15.32
CA VAL A 103 -5.82 6.74 -16.32
C VAL A 103 -5.33 6.06 -17.60
N LEU A 104 -4.13 6.41 -18.08
CA LEU A 104 -3.65 5.92 -19.37
C LEU A 104 -3.37 4.41 -19.35
N PRO A 105 -2.66 3.82 -18.37
CA PRO A 105 -2.47 2.36 -18.31
C PRO A 105 -3.78 1.58 -18.16
N ILE A 106 -4.74 2.10 -17.39
CA ILE A 106 -6.07 1.49 -17.26
C ILE A 106 -6.76 1.44 -18.63
N LEU A 107 -6.76 2.54 -19.38
CA LEU A 107 -7.39 2.61 -20.69
C LEU A 107 -6.71 1.67 -21.69
N ILE A 108 -5.38 1.65 -21.74
CA ILE A 108 -4.63 0.75 -22.61
C ILE A 108 -4.93 -0.71 -22.27
N PHE A 109 -4.94 -1.07 -20.98
CA PHE A 109 -5.27 -2.42 -20.54
C PHE A 109 -6.67 -2.84 -20.98
N ARG A 110 -7.67 -1.97 -20.83
CA ARG A 110 -9.05 -2.27 -21.25
C ARG A 110 -9.23 -2.37 -22.77
N MET A 111 -8.38 -1.71 -23.56
CA MET A 111 -8.40 -1.81 -25.02
C MET A 111 -7.75 -3.10 -25.53
N VAL A 112 -6.76 -3.63 -24.81
CA VAL A 112 -5.95 -4.78 -25.26
C VAL A 112 -6.41 -6.09 -24.61
N ALA A 113 -6.89 -6.06 -23.37
CA ALA A 113 -7.30 -7.26 -22.65
C ALA A 113 -8.63 -7.80 -23.20
N GLU A 114 -8.72 -9.11 -23.34
CA GLU A 114 -9.93 -9.85 -23.73
C GLU A 114 -10.35 -10.79 -22.58
N GLY A 115 -11.66 -10.95 -22.35
CA GLY A 115 -12.22 -11.85 -21.33
C GLY A 115 -13.22 -11.20 -20.38
N GLU A 116 -13.89 -12.00 -19.53
CA GLU A 116 -14.92 -11.52 -18.60
C GLU A 116 -14.34 -10.78 -17.38
N ASP A 117 -13.08 -11.04 -17.02
CA ASP A 117 -12.43 -10.48 -15.82
C ASP A 117 -11.65 -9.17 -16.05
N ILE A 118 -11.81 -8.52 -17.22
CA ILE A 118 -11.11 -7.25 -17.55
C ILE A 118 -11.39 -6.18 -16.50
N LEU A 119 -12.63 -6.10 -16.00
CA LEU A 119 -13.02 -5.15 -14.96
C LEU A 119 -12.28 -5.42 -13.64
N ARG A 120 -12.03 -6.69 -13.29
CA ARG A 120 -11.29 -7.04 -12.07
C ARG A 120 -9.80 -6.71 -12.21
N GLY A 121 -9.23 -6.93 -13.39
CA GLY A 121 -7.81 -6.67 -13.66
C GLY A 121 -7.46 -5.21 -13.96
N SER A 122 -8.43 -4.33 -14.19
CA SER A 122 -8.13 -2.98 -14.71
C SER A 122 -7.35 -2.09 -13.75
N ALA A 123 -7.37 -2.36 -12.45
CA ALA A 123 -6.57 -1.67 -11.44
C ALA A 123 -5.10 -2.12 -11.38
N ILE A 124 -4.75 -3.30 -11.91
CA ILE A 124 -3.39 -3.85 -11.85
C ILE A 124 -2.33 -2.94 -12.50
N PRO A 125 -2.53 -2.42 -13.74
CA PRO A 125 -1.49 -1.66 -14.45
C PRO A 125 -1.28 -0.24 -13.91
N MET A 126 -2.10 0.24 -12.96
CA MET A 126 -1.98 1.59 -12.42
C MET A 126 -0.98 1.71 -11.26
N ALA A 127 -0.59 0.60 -10.64
CA ALA A 127 0.26 0.63 -9.45
C ALA A 127 1.74 0.79 -9.82
N THR A 128 2.43 1.73 -9.17
CA THR A 128 3.87 1.98 -9.37
C THR A 128 4.65 1.71 -8.08
N ASP A 129 5.56 0.73 -8.07
CA ASP A 129 6.40 0.45 -6.90
C ASP A 129 7.50 1.54 -6.73
N ILE A 130 7.28 2.41 -5.74
CA ILE A 130 8.22 3.48 -5.35
C ILE A 130 9.58 2.94 -4.89
N ALA A 131 9.59 1.84 -4.12
CA ALA A 131 10.80 1.28 -3.52
C ALA A 131 11.70 0.68 -4.61
N PHE A 132 11.10 0.00 -5.58
CA PHE A 132 11.82 -0.54 -6.74
C PHE A 132 12.34 0.59 -7.64
N SER A 133 11.49 1.57 -7.96
CA SER A 133 11.85 2.68 -8.85
C SER A 133 12.98 3.55 -8.28
N LEU A 134 12.89 3.95 -7.01
CA LEU A 134 13.97 4.67 -6.32
C LEU A 134 15.21 3.79 -6.11
N GLY A 135 15.01 2.49 -5.86
CA GLY A 135 16.06 1.49 -5.79
C GLY A 135 16.94 1.50 -7.04
N ILE A 136 16.33 1.39 -8.22
CA ILE A 136 17.08 1.43 -9.49
C ILE A 136 17.75 2.79 -9.71
N LEU A 137 17.04 3.90 -9.48
CA LEU A 137 17.63 5.25 -9.65
C LEU A 137 18.84 5.48 -8.75
N SER A 138 18.84 4.90 -7.55
CA SER A 138 19.96 5.00 -6.62
C SER A 138 21.17 4.17 -7.09
N MET A 139 20.96 3.06 -7.80
CA MET A 139 22.02 2.24 -8.41
C MET A 139 22.72 2.95 -9.58
N LEU A 140 22.00 3.80 -10.32
CA LEU A 140 22.58 4.67 -11.36
C LEU A 140 23.50 5.76 -10.79
N GLY A 141 23.56 5.90 -9.46
CA GLY A 141 24.55 6.69 -8.74
C GLY A 141 24.44 8.17 -9.01
N ARG A 142 25.57 8.78 -9.42
CA ARG A 142 25.72 10.23 -9.66
C ARG A 142 25.10 10.72 -10.98
N ARG A 143 24.67 9.82 -11.87
CA ARG A 143 24.10 10.19 -13.17
C ARG A 143 22.68 10.75 -13.05
N VAL A 144 22.01 10.50 -11.93
CA VAL A 144 20.63 10.91 -11.69
C VAL A 144 20.61 12.12 -10.74
N PRO A 145 20.09 13.28 -11.18
CA PRO A 145 19.93 14.45 -10.33
C PRO A 145 19.06 14.17 -9.11
N ILE A 146 19.38 14.81 -7.98
CA ILE A 146 18.59 14.67 -6.73
C ILE A 146 17.14 15.12 -6.96
N GLY A 147 16.93 16.20 -7.72
CA GLY A 147 15.59 16.69 -8.05
C GLY A 147 14.72 15.67 -8.76
N LEU A 148 15.29 14.80 -9.60
CA LEU A 148 14.53 13.73 -10.26
C LEU A 148 14.08 12.65 -9.27
N LYS A 149 14.91 12.34 -8.26
CA LYS A 149 14.58 11.38 -7.21
C LYS A 149 13.42 11.90 -6.34
N ILE A 150 13.46 13.19 -6.00
CA ILE A 150 12.39 13.85 -5.24
C ILE A 150 11.11 13.87 -6.08
N PHE A 151 11.19 14.32 -7.33
CA PHE A 151 10.04 14.34 -8.24
C PHE A 151 9.40 12.96 -8.40
N LEU A 152 10.21 11.92 -8.63
CA LEU A 152 9.70 10.56 -8.78
C LEU A 152 9.08 10.03 -7.48
N ALA A 153 9.67 10.34 -6.33
CA ALA A 153 9.08 9.98 -5.04
C ALA A 153 7.71 10.64 -4.85
N THR A 154 7.58 11.94 -5.15
CA THR A 154 6.31 12.66 -5.08
C THR A 154 5.27 12.12 -6.08
N LEU A 155 5.70 11.82 -7.31
CA LEU A 155 4.85 11.21 -8.34
C LEU A 155 4.31 9.85 -7.87
N ALA A 156 5.19 8.95 -7.42
CA ALA A 156 4.81 7.61 -6.99
C ALA A 156 3.90 7.65 -5.76
N VAL A 157 4.15 8.56 -4.81
CA VAL A 157 3.27 8.76 -3.65
C VAL A 157 1.87 9.24 -4.08
N ALA A 158 1.78 10.18 -5.03
CA ALA A 158 0.49 10.64 -5.54
C ALA A 158 -0.25 9.52 -6.30
N ASP A 159 0.49 8.72 -7.07
CA ASP A 159 0.00 7.54 -7.80
C ASP A 159 -0.55 6.47 -6.84
N ASP A 160 0.20 6.13 -5.79
CA ASP A 160 -0.20 5.17 -4.75
C ASP A 160 -1.50 5.57 -4.04
N VAL A 161 -1.64 6.85 -3.68
CA VAL A 161 -2.88 7.37 -3.07
C VAL A 161 -4.04 7.31 -4.06
N GLY A 162 -3.81 7.76 -5.29
CA GLY A 162 -4.83 7.72 -6.34
C GLY A 162 -5.29 6.30 -6.63
N GLY A 163 -4.34 5.37 -6.72
CA GLY A 163 -4.57 3.94 -6.92
C GLY A 163 -5.35 3.32 -5.77
N ILE A 164 -4.95 3.53 -4.52
CA ILE A 164 -5.66 2.94 -3.37
C ILE A 164 -7.08 3.50 -3.26
N LEU A 165 -7.30 4.79 -3.56
CA LEU A 165 -8.63 5.40 -3.59
C LEU A 165 -9.48 4.84 -4.74
N ALA A 166 -8.89 4.63 -5.92
CA ALA A 166 -9.58 4.00 -7.04
C ALA A 166 -10.00 2.56 -6.69
N ILE A 167 -9.13 1.77 -6.07
CA ILE A 167 -9.46 0.42 -5.59
C ILE A 167 -10.58 0.50 -4.55
N ALA A 168 -10.44 1.36 -3.54
CA ALA A 168 -11.43 1.47 -2.46
C ALA A 168 -12.82 1.89 -2.96
N ILE A 169 -12.93 2.70 -4.01
CA ILE A 169 -14.22 3.18 -4.54
C ILE A 169 -14.84 2.22 -5.55
N PHE A 170 -14.04 1.65 -6.45
CA PHE A 170 -14.55 0.84 -7.57
C PHE A 170 -14.55 -0.67 -7.28
N TYR A 171 -13.75 -1.11 -6.31
CA TYR A 171 -13.56 -2.53 -5.97
C TYR A 171 -13.99 -2.87 -4.54
N SER A 172 -14.63 -1.93 -3.83
CA SER A 172 -15.26 -2.25 -2.55
C SER A 172 -16.32 -3.33 -2.74
N GLY A 173 -16.13 -4.48 -2.08
CA GLY A 173 -17.12 -5.56 -2.03
C GLY A 173 -18.21 -5.28 -1.00
N GLU A 174 -18.53 -6.28 -0.18
CA GLU A 174 -19.53 -6.14 0.88
C GLU A 174 -19.06 -5.19 1.99
N ILE A 175 -19.71 -4.04 2.12
CA ILE A 175 -19.40 -3.06 3.17
C ILE A 175 -20.29 -3.33 4.38
N TYR A 176 -19.69 -3.80 5.47
CA TYR A 176 -20.36 -3.91 6.77
C TYR A 176 -20.43 -2.55 7.44
N PHE A 177 -21.55 -1.84 7.22
CA PHE A 177 -21.77 -0.47 7.73
C PHE A 177 -21.55 -0.32 9.24
N THR A 178 -21.82 -1.37 10.03
CA THR A 178 -21.60 -1.36 11.48
C THR A 178 -20.13 -1.20 11.84
N TYR A 179 -19.24 -1.97 11.19
CA TYR A 179 -17.80 -1.86 11.44
C TYR A 179 -17.23 -0.53 10.92
N LEU A 180 -17.74 -0.05 9.78
CA LEU A 180 -17.38 1.26 9.25
C LEU A 180 -17.74 2.39 10.23
N LEU A 181 -18.90 2.31 10.89
CA LEU A 181 -19.32 3.30 11.89
C LEU A 181 -18.41 3.29 13.12
N TYR A 182 -18.02 2.11 13.61
CA TYR A 182 -17.07 1.99 14.72
C TYR A 182 -15.69 2.53 14.34
N ALA A 183 -15.21 2.23 13.14
CA ALA A 183 -13.94 2.72 12.65
C ALA A 183 -13.95 4.25 12.50
N PHE A 184 -15.05 4.82 12.00
CA PHE A 184 -15.25 6.27 11.94
C PHE A 184 -15.24 6.90 13.34
N GLY A 185 -15.91 6.28 14.32
CA GLY A 185 -15.86 6.74 15.71
C GLY A 185 -14.44 6.79 16.27
N LEU A 186 -13.63 5.76 16.02
CA LEU A 186 -12.22 5.74 16.43
C LEU A 186 -11.37 6.77 15.70
N LEU A 187 -11.62 7.04 14.42
CA LEU A 187 -10.97 8.14 13.69
C LEU A 187 -11.29 9.50 14.33
N VAL A 188 -12.53 9.74 14.77
CA VAL A 188 -12.88 10.95 15.52
C VAL A 188 -12.11 11.04 16.83
N VAL A 189 -11.93 9.94 17.55
CA VAL A 189 -11.10 9.91 18.78
C VAL A 189 -9.64 10.27 18.48
N LEU A 190 -9.06 9.77 17.39
CA LEU A 190 -7.72 10.15 16.94
C LEU A 190 -7.61 11.65 16.65
N LEU A 191 -8.60 12.21 15.95
CA LEU A 191 -8.67 13.64 15.63
C LEU A 191 -8.82 14.50 16.89
N MET A 192 -9.63 14.07 17.85
CA MET A 192 -9.78 14.74 19.14
C MET A 192 -8.48 14.69 19.94
N GLY A 193 -7.79 13.54 19.97
CA GLY A 193 -6.48 13.41 20.60
C GLY A 193 -5.43 14.34 19.99
N SER A 194 -5.47 14.53 18.67
CA SER A 194 -4.61 15.51 17.99
C SER A 194 -4.96 16.95 18.38
N LYS A 195 -6.26 17.32 18.44
CA LYS A 195 -6.70 18.64 18.90
C LYS A 195 -6.34 18.92 20.36
N TRP A 196 -6.37 17.90 21.21
CA TRP A 196 -5.95 17.99 22.61
C TRP A 196 -4.44 17.87 22.82
N HIS A 197 -3.65 17.89 21.74
CA HIS A 197 -2.19 17.86 21.79
C HIS A 197 -1.62 16.65 22.53
N ILE A 198 -2.29 15.50 22.43
CA ILE A 198 -1.76 14.22 22.93
C ILE A 198 -0.54 13.86 22.08
N ASN A 199 0.64 13.89 22.68
CA ASN A 199 1.93 13.58 22.03
C ASN A 199 2.35 12.10 22.16
N SER A 200 1.52 11.27 22.79
CA SER A 200 1.82 9.84 22.97
C SER A 200 1.66 9.08 21.66
N LYS A 201 2.76 8.54 21.12
CA LYS A 201 2.73 7.70 19.91
C LYS A 201 1.90 6.43 20.10
N MET A 202 1.94 5.84 21.30
CA MET A 202 1.18 4.64 21.64
C MET A 202 -0.33 4.84 21.48
N PHE A 203 -0.84 6.03 21.82
CA PHE A 203 -2.27 6.36 21.66
C PHE A 203 -2.72 6.22 20.19
N TYR A 204 -1.96 6.80 19.25
CA TYR A 204 -2.28 6.74 17.83
C TYR A 204 -2.10 5.33 17.25
N ILE A 205 -1.04 4.61 17.67
CA ILE A 205 -0.75 3.27 17.18
C ILE A 205 -1.85 2.29 17.64
N LEU A 206 -2.22 2.29 18.92
CA LEU A 206 -3.21 1.35 19.45
C LEU A 206 -4.59 1.57 18.81
N ILE A 207 -5.02 2.82 18.69
CA ILE A 207 -6.31 3.12 18.04
C ILE A 207 -6.22 2.85 16.53
N GLY A 208 -5.08 3.11 15.90
CA GLY A 208 -4.84 2.77 14.49
C GLY A 208 -4.95 1.26 14.22
N ILE A 209 -4.39 0.41 15.10
CA ILE A 209 -4.54 -1.05 15.03
C ILE A 209 -6.02 -1.46 15.19
N ALA A 210 -6.75 -0.81 16.10
CA ALA A 210 -8.18 -1.08 16.27
C ALA A 210 -9.00 -0.68 15.02
N VAL A 211 -8.66 0.45 14.38
CA VAL A 211 -9.26 0.85 13.10
C VAL A 211 -8.92 -0.18 12.02
N TRP A 212 -7.66 -0.57 11.88
CA TRP A 212 -7.22 -1.59 10.92
C TRP A 212 -8.01 -2.89 11.09
N PHE A 213 -8.17 -3.36 12.33
CA PHE A 213 -8.95 -4.56 12.64
C PHE A 213 -10.43 -4.46 12.22
N LEU A 214 -11.03 -3.27 12.28
CA LEU A 214 -12.42 -3.07 11.85
C LEU A 214 -12.58 -2.98 10.32
N PHE A 215 -11.49 -2.78 9.58
CA PHE A 215 -11.45 -2.76 8.12
C PHE A 215 -11.04 -4.11 7.51
N LEU A 216 -10.55 -5.04 8.35
CA LEU A 216 -10.23 -6.42 7.99
C LEU A 216 -11.50 -7.26 7.92
#